data_AF-A0AAD8YNB9-F1
#
_entry.id   AF-A0AAD8YNB9-F1
#
_cell.length_a   1.000
_cell.length_b   1.000
_cell.length_c   1.000
_cell.angle_alpha   90.00
_cell.angle_beta   90.00
_cell.angle_gamma   90.00
#
_symmetry.space_group_name_H-M   'P 1'
#
loop_
_entity.id
_entity.type
_entity.pdbx_description
1 polymer ?
#
loop_
_entity_poly.entity_id
_entity_poly.type
_entity_poly.pdbx_seq_one_letter_code
_entity_poly.pdbx_strand_id
1 'polypeptide(L)'
;EQCPLIITESDVRRVFKRVNTRNTAGPDGICGRVLKACADQLAPVFIDIFNISLTLDTVPSSFKQSTIVPVPKKLRASGLNDYRPVALTSVVMKCFEKLVRDFITSSLPASMDPLQFAYCRNHSTDDAIAHLLHTTLTQLDKGREPQWRVYLGVLISQDLSWSCDTNSLPKKARQHIYHLRCLRDFRLPCKVLQNFYTCAIESILMRNMTAWFGNSTKQDRQAVQRVVRSAEHNLYGTS
;
A
#
# COMPACT_ATOMS: atom_id res chain seq x y z
N GLU A 1 15.57 29.50 -3.72
CA GLU A 1 14.84 29.78 -2.47
C GLU A 1 13.47 29.11 -2.56
N GLN A 2 13.09 28.29 -1.57
CA GLN A 2 11.76 27.68 -1.55
C GLN A 2 10.79 28.68 -0.91
N CYS A 3 9.77 29.10 -1.67
CA CYS A 3 8.71 29.96 -1.16
C CYS A 3 7.94 29.20 -0.07
N PRO A 4 7.84 29.73 1.17
CA PRO A 4 7.09 29.06 2.23
C PRO A 4 5.60 28.96 1.86
N LEU A 5 4.97 27.85 2.22
CA LEU A 5 3.53 27.67 2.02
C LEU A 5 2.76 28.68 2.88
N ILE A 6 2.07 29.61 2.22
CA ILE A 6 1.13 30.54 2.87
C ILE A 6 -0.27 30.15 2.41
N ILE A 7 -1.13 29.80 3.36
CA ILE A 7 -2.53 29.48 3.07
C ILE A 7 -3.34 30.77 3.07
N THR A 8 -4.08 31.01 2.00
CA THR A 8 -5.00 32.16 1.91
C THR A 8 -6.42 31.75 2.29
N GLU A 9 -7.24 32.75 2.65
CA GLU A 9 -8.65 32.51 2.98
C GLU A 9 -9.40 31.89 1.79
N SER A 10 -9.05 32.31 0.57
CA SER A 10 -9.61 31.77 -0.67
C SER A 10 -9.34 30.27 -0.84
N ASP A 11 -8.16 29.79 -0.38
CA ASP A 11 -7.79 28.39 -0.44
C ASP A 11 -8.61 27.56 0.54
N VAL A 12 -8.74 28.04 1.78
CA VAL A 12 -9.56 27.40 2.82
C VAL A 12 -11.01 27.32 2.38
N ARG A 13 -11.58 28.44 1.94
CA ARG A 13 -12.95 28.52 1.42
C ARG A 13 -13.18 27.56 0.26
N ARG A 14 -12.24 27.52 -0.70
CA ARG A 14 -12.30 26.61 -1.85
C ARG A 14 -12.29 25.15 -1.42
N VAL A 15 -11.43 24.77 -0.46
CA VAL A 15 -11.36 23.40 0.03
C VAL A 15 -12.62 23.02 0.80
N PHE A 16 -13.13 23.89 1.68
CA PHE A 16 -14.36 23.67 2.45
C PHE A 16 -15.58 23.50 1.54
N LYS A 17 -15.74 24.34 0.51
CA LYS A 17 -16.84 24.22 -0.47
C LYS A 17 -16.81 22.91 -1.27
N ARG A 18 -15.64 22.27 -1.38
CA ARG A 18 -15.43 21.00 -2.11
C ARG A 18 -15.49 19.76 -1.23
N VAL A 19 -15.72 19.90 0.08
CA VAL A 19 -15.83 18.75 0.98
C VAL A 19 -17.02 17.86 0.59
N ASN A 20 -16.82 16.54 0.65
CA ASN A 20 -17.91 15.58 0.51
C ASN A 20 -18.78 15.59 1.78
N THR A 21 -20.03 16.03 1.63
CA THR A 21 -20.99 16.18 2.74
C THR A 21 -21.53 14.86 3.28
N ARG A 22 -21.30 13.75 2.58
CA ARG A 22 -21.70 12.40 3.02
C ARG A 22 -20.68 11.76 3.96
N ASN A 23 -19.49 12.34 4.09
CA ASN A 23 -18.46 11.81 4.99
C ASN A 23 -18.88 11.98 6.45
N THR A 24 -18.70 10.92 7.23
CA THR A 24 -18.88 10.93 8.68
C THR A 24 -17.86 11.87 9.34
N ALA A 25 -18.29 12.55 10.39
CA ALA A 25 -17.41 13.38 11.22
C ALA A 25 -16.35 12.53 11.92
N GLY A 26 -15.21 13.15 12.22
CA GLY A 26 -14.21 12.58 13.11
C GLY A 26 -14.60 12.76 14.59
N PRO A 27 -13.67 12.48 15.52
CA PRO A 27 -13.88 12.66 16.96
C PRO A 27 -14.19 14.10 17.38
N ASP A 28 -13.85 15.08 16.53
CA ASP A 28 -14.12 16.50 16.73
C ASP A 28 -15.60 16.89 16.51
N GLY A 29 -16.43 15.97 15.98
CA GLY A 29 -17.84 16.21 15.70
C GLY A 29 -18.12 17.14 14.52
N ILE A 30 -17.09 17.64 13.83
CA ILE A 30 -17.25 18.60 12.73
C ILE A 30 -17.50 17.84 11.43
N CYS A 31 -18.76 17.78 11.01
CA CYS A 31 -19.13 17.12 9.76
C CYS A 31 -18.86 18.00 8.53
N GLY A 32 -18.64 17.36 7.38
CA GLY A 32 -18.38 18.07 6.12
C GLY A 32 -19.53 18.94 5.63
N ARG A 33 -20.77 18.69 6.09
CA ARG A 33 -21.93 19.52 5.78
C ARG A 33 -21.80 20.92 6.39
N VAL A 34 -21.37 21.02 7.64
CA VAL A 34 -21.15 22.31 8.34
C VAL A 34 -20.03 23.08 7.65
N LEU A 35 -18.91 22.41 7.36
CA LEU A 35 -17.79 23.06 6.66
C LEU A 35 -18.20 23.63 5.31
N LYS A 36 -18.98 22.89 4.52
CA LYS A 36 -19.44 23.33 3.21
C LYS A 36 -20.47 24.46 3.29
N ALA A 37 -21.44 24.36 4.20
CA ALA A 37 -22.50 25.35 4.35
C ALA A 37 -21.99 26.67 4.95
N CYS A 38 -21.07 26.59 5.90
CA CYS A 38 -20.51 27.73 6.61
C CYS A 38 -19.10 28.10 6.10
N ALA A 39 -18.75 27.71 4.87
CA ALA A 39 -17.38 27.86 4.35
C ALA A 39 -16.92 29.33 4.36
N ASP A 40 -17.82 30.26 4.05
CA ASP A 40 -17.51 31.69 3.97
C ASP A 40 -17.27 32.30 5.37
N GLN A 41 -17.95 31.79 6.40
CA GLN A 41 -17.79 32.23 7.80
C GLN A 41 -16.62 31.55 8.50
N LEU A 42 -16.34 30.29 8.17
CA LEU A 42 -15.30 29.49 8.81
C LEU A 42 -13.92 29.74 8.20
N ALA A 43 -13.82 30.09 6.92
CA ALA A 43 -12.53 30.29 6.26
C ALA A 43 -11.63 31.35 6.94
N PRO A 44 -12.14 32.52 7.38
CA PRO A 44 -11.34 33.51 8.14
C PRO A 44 -10.80 33.00 9.47
N VAL A 45 -11.47 32.03 10.11
CA VAL A 45 -11.01 31.46 11.38
C VAL A 45 -9.95 30.38 11.14
N PHE A 46 -10.17 29.53 10.14
CA PHE A 46 -9.27 28.40 9.89
C PHE A 46 -7.98 28.79 9.14
N ILE A 47 -7.94 29.94 8.45
CA ILE A 47 -6.67 30.47 7.91
C ILE A 47 -5.65 30.69 9.03
N ASP A 48 -6.05 31.35 10.12
CA ASP A 48 -5.15 31.64 11.23
C ASP A 48 -4.65 30.34 11.87
N ILE A 49 -5.57 29.40 12.14
CA ILE A 49 -5.23 28.09 12.71
C ILE A 49 -4.22 27.34 11.82
N PHE A 50 -4.44 27.33 10.50
CA PHE A 50 -3.57 26.62 9.57
C PHE A 50 -2.20 27.28 9.43
N ASN A 51 -2.13 28.60 9.29
CA ASN A 51 -0.85 29.31 9.17
C ASN A 51 -0.05 29.30 10.48
N ILE A 52 -0.71 29.38 11.64
CA ILE A 52 -0.07 29.17 12.95
C ILE A 52 0.48 27.74 13.03
N SER A 53 -0.31 26.75 12.61
CA SER A 53 0.13 25.35 12.61
C SER A 53 1.34 25.11 11.71
N LEU A 54 1.43 25.79 10.56
CA LEU A 54 2.60 25.73 9.67
C LEU A 54 3.81 26.43 10.27
N THR A 55 3.62 27.57 10.94
CA THR A 55 4.70 28.33 11.57
C THR A 55 5.28 27.62 12.79
N LEU A 56 4.44 26.93 13.57
CA LEU A 56 4.82 26.26 14.81
C LEU A 56 5.08 24.76 14.65
N ASP A 57 5.03 24.23 13.42
CA ASP A 57 5.13 22.79 13.11
C ASP A 57 4.22 21.89 13.96
N THR A 58 3.08 22.42 14.40
CA THR A 58 2.21 21.77 15.39
C THR A 58 0.74 21.92 15.01
N VAL A 59 0.07 20.79 14.76
CA VAL A 59 -1.40 20.76 14.58
C VAL A 59 -2.14 20.60 15.92
N PRO A 60 -3.35 21.16 16.06
CA PRO A 60 -4.22 20.96 17.22
C PRO A 60 -4.44 19.48 17.57
N SER A 61 -4.52 19.15 18.86
CA SER A 61 -4.73 17.78 19.34
C SER A 61 -6.02 17.16 18.81
N SER A 62 -7.09 17.95 18.69
CA SER A 62 -8.38 17.52 18.11
C SER A 62 -8.27 17.04 16.66
N PHE A 63 -7.29 17.54 15.89
CA PHE A 63 -7.05 17.12 14.51
C PHE A 63 -6.24 15.82 14.42
N LYS A 64 -5.50 15.46 15.47
CA LYS A 64 -4.68 14.25 15.55
C LYS A 64 -5.49 13.00 15.94
N GLN A 65 -6.68 13.18 16.48
CA GLN A 65 -7.52 12.09 16.95
C GLN A 65 -8.26 11.39 15.81
N SER A 66 -8.47 10.08 15.95
CA SER A 66 -9.28 9.29 15.02
C SER A 66 -10.09 8.22 15.74
N THR A 67 -11.25 7.87 15.17
CA THR A 67 -12.05 6.72 15.60
C THR A 67 -11.84 5.58 14.62
N ILE A 68 -11.41 4.41 15.11
CA ILE A 68 -11.28 3.21 14.27
C ILE A 68 -12.63 2.50 14.17
N VAL A 69 -13.16 2.42 12.96
CA VAL A 69 -14.41 1.70 12.66
C VAL A 69 -14.06 0.43 11.88
N PRO A 70 -14.36 -0.77 12.40
CA PRO A 70 -14.14 -2.02 11.68
C PRO A 70 -15.20 -2.20 10.59
N VAL A 71 -14.78 -2.25 9.32
CA VAL A 71 -15.66 -2.47 8.17
C VAL A 71 -15.47 -3.89 7.63
N PRO A 72 -16.53 -4.72 7.53
CA PRO A 72 -16.42 -6.07 6.97
C PRO A 72 -15.90 -6.09 5.52
N LYS A 73 -14.94 -6.96 5.21
CA LYS A 73 -14.46 -7.23 3.85
C LYS A 73 -15.44 -8.09 3.05
N LYS A 74 -16.24 -8.89 3.74
CA LYS A 74 -17.19 -9.88 3.20
C LYS A 74 -18.47 -9.87 4.02
N LEU A 75 -19.60 -10.28 3.43
CA LEU A 75 -20.91 -10.24 4.09
C LEU A 75 -20.96 -11.00 5.42
N ARG A 76 -20.25 -12.14 5.52
CA ARG A 76 -20.16 -12.95 6.74
C ARG A 76 -18.73 -12.94 7.25
N ALA A 77 -18.39 -11.94 8.05
CA ALA A 77 -17.10 -11.89 8.73
C ALA A 77 -17.09 -12.87 9.91
N SER A 78 -16.08 -13.74 9.97
CA SER A 78 -15.96 -14.80 10.98
C SER A 78 -14.75 -14.60 11.91
N GLY A 79 -13.77 -13.78 11.50
CA GLY A 79 -12.61 -13.43 12.33
C GLY A 79 -12.18 -11.98 12.18
N LEU A 80 -11.32 -11.50 13.07
CA LEU A 80 -10.83 -10.11 13.10
C LEU A 80 -10.17 -9.68 11.77
N ASN A 81 -9.45 -10.61 11.11
CA ASN A 81 -8.81 -10.37 9.81
C ASN A 81 -9.80 -10.11 8.66
N ASP A 82 -11.07 -10.43 8.85
CA ASP A 82 -12.14 -10.14 7.88
C ASP A 82 -12.61 -8.69 7.92
N TYR A 83 -12.10 -7.88 8.85
CA TYR A 83 -12.41 -6.45 8.93
C TYR A 83 -11.26 -5.62 8.38
N ARG A 84 -11.60 -4.49 7.76
CA ARG A 84 -10.66 -3.40 7.48
C ARG A 84 -10.84 -2.36 8.58
N PRO A 85 -9.78 -1.98 9.33
CA PRO A 85 -9.87 -0.83 10.21
C PRO A 85 -9.93 0.44 9.35
N VAL A 86 -11.04 1.18 9.43
CA VAL A 86 -11.18 2.48 8.77
C VAL A 86 -11.05 3.57 9.84
N ALA A 87 -10.05 4.43 9.70
CA ALA A 87 -9.86 5.57 10.60
C ALA A 87 -10.74 6.76 10.17
N LEU A 88 -11.69 7.14 11.02
CA LEU A 88 -12.43 8.39 10.89
C LEU A 88 -11.60 9.51 11.53
N THR A 89 -10.93 10.29 10.69
CA THR A 89 -10.17 11.48 11.08
C THR A 89 -10.98 12.77 10.89
N SER A 90 -10.56 13.85 11.56
CA SER A 90 -11.13 15.18 11.42
C SER A 90 -11.28 15.60 9.95
N VAL A 91 -12.47 16.09 9.58
CA VAL A 91 -12.71 16.58 8.22
C VAL A 91 -11.91 17.86 7.95
N VAL A 92 -11.72 18.69 8.99
CA VAL A 92 -10.88 19.88 8.92
C VAL A 92 -9.42 19.49 8.65
N MET A 93 -8.90 18.48 9.35
CA MET A 93 -7.54 17.99 9.12
C MET A 93 -7.34 17.49 7.68
N LYS A 94 -8.29 16.73 7.14
CA LYS A 94 -8.25 16.31 5.72
C LYS A 94 -8.22 17.49 4.75
N CYS A 95 -8.87 18.60 5.10
CA CYS A 95 -8.82 19.83 4.31
C CYS A 95 -7.43 20.47 4.37
N PHE A 96 -6.82 20.51 5.56
CA PHE A 96 -5.47 21.04 5.75
C PHE A 96 -4.43 20.19 5.02
N GLU A 97 -4.45 18.87 5.16
CA GLU A 97 -3.62 17.92 4.41
C GLU A 97 -3.75 18.11 2.90
N LYS A 98 -4.96 18.40 2.42
CA LYS A 98 -5.22 18.66 0.99
C LYS A 98 -4.51 19.92 0.51
N LEU A 99 -4.51 20.99 1.28
CA LEU A 99 -3.78 22.23 0.96
C LEU A 99 -2.26 21.97 0.91
N VAL A 100 -1.73 21.30 1.93
CA VAL A 100 -0.30 20.94 2.01
C VAL A 100 0.10 20.01 0.86
N ARG A 101 -0.70 18.98 0.56
CA ARG A 101 -0.45 18.07 -0.56
C ARG A 101 -0.45 18.82 -1.88
N ASP A 102 -1.40 19.72 -2.11
CA ASP A 102 -1.49 20.46 -3.37
C ASP A 102 -0.24 21.35 -3.56
N PHE A 103 0.29 21.97 -2.50
CA PHE A 103 1.58 22.67 -2.52
C PHE A 103 2.76 21.75 -2.80
N ILE A 104 2.90 20.63 -2.07
CA ILE A 104 3.98 19.66 -2.28
C ILE A 104 3.96 19.15 -3.72
N THR A 105 2.79 18.79 -4.24
CA THR A 105 2.61 18.28 -5.60
C THR A 105 2.95 19.33 -6.65
N SER A 106 2.68 20.62 -6.38
CA SER A 106 3.05 21.71 -7.29
C SER A 106 4.56 21.95 -7.37
N SER A 107 5.29 21.57 -6.32
CA SER A 107 6.75 21.68 -6.22
C SER A 107 7.49 20.46 -6.78
N LEU A 108 6.78 19.37 -7.09
CA LEU A 108 7.37 18.18 -7.70
C LEU A 108 7.50 18.37 -9.23
N PRO A 109 8.55 17.82 -9.86
CA PRO A 109 8.69 17.86 -11.31
C PRO A 109 7.52 17.15 -12.00
N ALA A 110 7.09 17.68 -13.15
CA ALA A 110 6.00 17.09 -13.92
C ALA A 110 6.33 15.68 -14.44
N SER A 111 7.62 15.37 -14.60
CA SER A 111 8.12 14.04 -14.95
C SER A 111 8.18 13.14 -13.71
N MET A 112 7.04 12.61 -13.29
CA MET A 112 7.03 11.39 -12.48
C MET A 112 7.48 10.21 -13.35
N ASP A 113 7.94 9.13 -12.72
CA ASP A 113 8.30 7.90 -13.43
C ASP A 113 7.17 7.52 -14.41
N PRO A 114 7.45 7.36 -15.73
CA PRO A 114 6.44 6.97 -16.72
C PRO A 114 5.69 5.67 -16.38
N LEU A 115 6.23 4.84 -15.49
CA LEU A 115 5.63 3.60 -15.01
C LEU A 115 4.91 3.75 -13.65
N GLN A 116 4.84 4.96 -13.10
CA GLN A 116 4.09 5.24 -11.89
C GLN A 116 2.62 5.55 -12.22
N PHE A 117 1.79 4.50 -12.19
CA PHE A 117 0.34 4.63 -12.43
C PHE A 117 -0.44 4.92 -11.14
N ALA A 118 0.10 4.56 -9.98
CA ALA A 118 -0.55 4.76 -8.69
C ALA A 118 -0.33 6.18 -8.16
N TYR A 119 -1.38 6.75 -7.56
CA TYR A 119 -1.37 8.09 -6.92
C TYR A 119 -1.03 9.26 -7.85
N CYS A 120 -1.04 9.04 -9.16
CA CYS A 120 -0.85 10.07 -10.18
C CYS A 120 -2.22 10.57 -10.67
N ARG A 121 -2.33 11.87 -10.94
CA ARG A 121 -3.56 12.42 -11.53
C ARG A 121 -3.78 11.81 -12.92
N ASN A 122 -5.03 11.53 -13.24
CA ASN A 122 -5.46 10.98 -14.52
C ASN A 122 -4.80 9.63 -14.89
N HIS A 123 -4.32 8.88 -13.90
CA HIS A 123 -3.87 7.50 -14.08
C HIS A 123 -4.75 6.59 -13.22
N SER A 124 -4.99 5.39 -13.73
CA SER A 124 -5.81 4.37 -13.12
C SER A 124 -5.10 3.02 -13.15
N THR A 125 -5.68 2.04 -12.47
CA THR A 125 -5.21 0.65 -12.57
C THR A 125 -5.39 0.11 -13.99
N ASP A 126 -6.37 0.60 -14.74
CA ASP A 126 -6.63 0.18 -16.11
C ASP A 126 -5.52 0.66 -17.05
N ASP A 127 -4.98 1.86 -16.84
CA ASP A 127 -3.84 2.36 -17.61
C ASP A 127 -2.60 1.48 -17.40
N ALA A 128 -2.38 1.02 -16.16
CA ALA A 128 -1.28 0.11 -15.84
C ALA A 128 -1.44 -1.26 -16.53
N ILE A 129 -2.67 -1.77 -16.62
CA ILE A 129 -2.98 -3.03 -17.32
C ILE A 129 -2.83 -2.85 -18.82
N ALA A 130 -3.36 -1.77 -19.39
CA ALA A 130 -3.26 -1.46 -20.81
C ALA A 130 -1.80 -1.31 -21.24
N HIS A 131 -1.00 -0.59 -20.46
CA HIS A 131 0.44 -0.45 -20.70
C HIS A 131 1.17 -1.80 -20.66
N LEU A 132 0.84 -2.66 -19.69
CA LEU A 132 1.40 -4.01 -19.61
C LEU A 132 1.04 -4.83 -20.86
N LEU A 133 -0.24 -4.89 -21.21
CA LEU A 133 -0.73 -5.64 -22.36
C LEU A 133 -0.08 -5.16 -23.66
N HIS A 134 -0.07 -3.85 -23.89
CA HIS A 134 0.54 -3.26 -25.07
C HIS A 134 2.04 -3.59 -25.16
N THR A 135 2.76 -3.47 -24.05
CA THR A 135 4.19 -3.81 -24.00
C THR A 135 4.41 -5.29 -24.30
N THR A 136 3.64 -6.19 -23.70
CA THR A 136 3.77 -7.64 -23.92
C THR A 136 3.45 -8.02 -25.37
N LEU A 137 2.36 -7.52 -25.94
CA LEU A 137 1.97 -7.82 -27.33
C LEU A 137 2.98 -7.29 -28.34
N THR A 138 3.43 -6.03 -28.18
CA THR A 138 4.44 -5.43 -29.08
C THR A 138 5.76 -6.21 -29.07
N GLN A 139 6.14 -6.81 -27.94
CA GLN A 139 7.33 -7.65 -27.82
C GLN A 139 7.15 -9.03 -28.48
N LEU A 140 5.95 -9.59 -28.43
CA LEU A 140 5.61 -10.82 -29.15
C LEU A 140 5.66 -10.60 -30.67
N ASP A 141 5.19 -9.45 -31.14
CA ASP A 141 5.13 -9.13 -32.58
C ASP A 141 6.51 -8.80 -33.18
N LYS A 142 7.42 -8.19 -32.42
CA LYS A 142 8.74 -7.74 -32.93
C LYS A 142 9.81 -8.82 -33.03
N GLY A 143 9.59 -9.99 -32.43
CA GLY A 143 10.56 -11.09 -32.46
C GLY A 143 11.81 -10.85 -31.60
N ARG A 144 11.93 -11.62 -30.52
CA ARG A 144 13.15 -12.01 -29.77
C ARG A 144 14.32 -11.01 -29.71
N GLU A 145 14.14 -9.86 -29.07
CA GLU A 145 15.25 -9.26 -28.30
C GLU A 145 15.03 -9.48 -26.79
N PRO A 146 16.04 -9.96 -26.05
CA PRO A 146 15.90 -10.38 -24.66
C PRO A 146 15.85 -9.16 -23.74
N GLN A 147 14.66 -8.82 -23.22
CA GLN A 147 14.51 -7.84 -22.15
C GLN A 147 13.66 -8.39 -21.00
N TRP A 148 14.26 -8.47 -19.83
CA TRP A 148 13.59 -8.74 -18.55
C TRP A 148 12.95 -7.46 -18.02
N ARG A 149 11.69 -7.53 -17.58
CA ARG A 149 11.00 -6.41 -16.95
C ARG A 149 10.39 -6.83 -15.61
N VAL A 150 10.55 -5.95 -14.62
CA VAL A 150 9.93 -6.10 -13.31
C VAL A 150 8.56 -5.41 -13.36
N TYR A 151 7.48 -6.16 -13.13
CA TYR A 151 6.13 -5.63 -13.01
C TYR A 151 5.55 -5.96 -11.64
N LEU A 152 5.16 -4.96 -10.85
CA LEU A 152 4.64 -5.16 -9.48
C LEU A 152 5.53 -6.06 -8.60
N GLY A 153 6.84 -6.05 -8.82
CA GLY A 153 7.81 -6.88 -8.11
C GLY A 153 7.98 -8.32 -8.64
N VAL A 154 7.49 -8.60 -9.84
CA VAL A 154 7.57 -9.91 -10.53
C VAL A 154 8.46 -9.79 -11.77
N LEU A 155 9.40 -10.70 -11.98
CA LEU A 155 10.24 -10.72 -13.18
C LEU A 155 9.55 -11.54 -14.26
N ILE A 156 9.10 -10.87 -15.32
CA ILE A 156 8.49 -11.55 -16.47
C ILE A 156 9.59 -11.79 -17.51
N SER A 157 9.95 -13.06 -17.72
CA SER A 157 10.87 -13.48 -18.78
C SER A 157 10.16 -13.61 -20.13
N GLN A 158 10.90 -13.44 -21.22
CA GLN A 158 10.36 -13.44 -22.60
C GLN A 158 9.82 -14.80 -23.06
N ASP A 159 10.36 -15.90 -22.55
CA ASP A 159 9.85 -17.26 -22.78
C ASP A 159 8.69 -17.61 -21.84
N LEU A 160 8.19 -16.63 -21.07
CA LEU A 160 7.29 -16.85 -19.94
C LEU A 160 7.84 -17.90 -18.96
N SER A 161 9.16 -18.14 -18.99
CA SER A 161 9.79 -18.98 -17.99
C SER A 161 9.92 -18.20 -16.71
N TRP A 162 9.52 -18.86 -15.64
CA TRP A 162 9.56 -18.29 -14.32
C TRP A 162 10.90 -18.57 -13.64
N SER A 163 11.90 -19.04 -14.40
CA SER A 163 13.22 -19.51 -13.96
C SER A 163 13.94 -18.54 -13.02
N CYS A 164 13.83 -17.24 -13.28
CA CYS A 164 14.44 -16.18 -12.46
C CYS A 164 13.74 -16.02 -11.11
N ASP A 165 12.41 -16.08 -11.09
CA ASP A 165 11.57 -16.02 -9.90
C ASP A 165 11.64 -17.34 -9.11
N THR A 166 11.55 -18.50 -9.78
CA THR A 166 11.62 -19.83 -9.16
C THR A 166 13.00 -20.17 -8.60
N ASN A 167 14.08 -19.56 -9.10
CA ASN A 167 15.42 -19.71 -8.50
C ASN A 167 15.67 -18.74 -7.34
N SER A 168 15.04 -17.56 -7.32
CA SER A 168 15.22 -16.56 -6.26
C SER A 168 14.28 -16.78 -5.07
N LEU A 169 13.08 -17.30 -5.30
CA LEU A 169 12.07 -17.63 -4.27
C LEU A 169 12.64 -18.57 -3.19
N PRO A 170 13.23 -19.73 -3.55
CA PRO A 170 13.72 -20.68 -2.56
C PRO A 170 14.93 -20.13 -1.80
N LYS A 171 15.76 -19.28 -2.43
CA LYS A 171 16.88 -18.61 -1.77
C LYS A 171 16.38 -17.67 -0.67
N LYS A 172 15.41 -16.80 -0.99
CA LYS A 172 14.79 -15.89 -0.02
C LYS A 172 14.09 -16.68 1.09
N ALA A 173 13.28 -17.67 0.74
CA ALA A 173 12.57 -18.48 1.74
C ALA A 173 13.53 -19.26 2.67
N ARG A 174 14.69 -19.72 2.17
CA ARG A 174 15.74 -20.34 3.00
C ARG A 174 16.36 -19.38 4.01
N GLN A 175 16.53 -18.11 3.68
CA GLN A 175 16.99 -17.10 4.65
C GLN A 175 15.98 -16.95 5.80
N HIS A 176 14.68 -17.01 5.52
CA HIS A 176 13.66 -16.98 6.56
C HIS A 176 13.55 -18.28 7.37
N ILE A 177 13.88 -19.45 6.78
CA ILE A 177 14.02 -20.70 7.54
C ILE A 177 15.14 -20.62 8.57
N TYR A 178 16.25 -19.94 8.27
CA TYR A 178 17.29 -19.69 9.26
C TYR A 178 16.74 -18.92 10.47
N HIS A 179 15.98 -17.85 10.23
CA HIS A 179 15.33 -17.12 11.32
C HIS A 179 14.31 -17.98 12.08
N LEU A 180 13.51 -18.81 11.38
CA LEU A 180 12.60 -19.75 12.02
C LEU A 180 13.34 -20.75 12.93
N ARG A 181 14.53 -21.22 12.52
CA ARG A 181 15.41 -22.06 13.35
C ARG A 181 15.86 -21.32 14.59
N CYS A 182 16.39 -20.11 14.45
CA CYS A 182 16.80 -19.30 15.61
C CYS A 182 15.62 -19.11 16.58
N LEU A 183 14.43 -18.76 16.07
CA LEU A 183 13.22 -18.56 16.88
C LEU A 183 12.78 -19.84 17.63
N ARG A 184 12.95 -21.01 17.00
CA ARG A 184 12.73 -22.31 17.65
C ARG A 184 13.76 -22.56 18.75
N ASP A 185 15.03 -22.23 18.52
CA ASP A 185 16.10 -22.42 19.50
C ASP A 185 15.90 -21.54 20.76
N PHE A 186 15.19 -20.40 20.63
CA PHE A 186 14.69 -19.59 21.75
C PHE A 186 13.46 -20.19 22.48
N ARG A 187 13.02 -21.41 22.11
CA ARG A 187 11.86 -22.13 22.70
C ARG A 187 10.55 -21.33 22.70
N LEU A 188 10.31 -20.55 21.65
CA LEU A 188 9.06 -19.82 21.49
C LEU A 188 7.86 -20.76 21.28
N PRO A 189 6.64 -20.36 21.67
CA PRO A 189 5.45 -21.19 21.49
C PRO A 189 5.21 -21.55 20.03
N CYS A 190 4.75 -22.79 19.76
CA CYS A 190 4.47 -23.29 18.41
C CYS A 190 3.57 -22.35 17.59
N LYS A 191 2.62 -21.67 18.24
CA LYS A 191 1.72 -20.72 17.59
C LYS A 191 2.46 -19.49 17.01
N VAL A 192 3.51 -19.03 17.67
CA VAL A 192 4.35 -17.91 17.20
C VAL A 192 5.19 -18.35 16.01
N LEU A 193 5.73 -19.57 16.06
CA LEU A 193 6.49 -20.15 14.95
C LEU A 193 5.61 -20.37 13.71
N GLN A 194 4.37 -20.85 13.89
CA GLN A 194 3.38 -20.97 12.81
C GLN A 194 3.02 -19.60 12.21
N ASN A 195 2.80 -18.59 13.06
CA ASN A 195 2.53 -17.23 12.58
C ASN A 195 3.72 -16.67 11.78
N PHE A 196 4.96 -16.89 12.25
CA PHE A 196 6.16 -16.50 11.53
C PHE A 196 6.27 -17.21 10.18
N TYR A 197 6.00 -18.52 10.15
CA TYR A 197 5.98 -19.29 8.91
C TYR A 197 4.96 -18.74 7.91
N THR A 198 3.70 -18.56 8.31
CA THR A 198 2.64 -18.04 7.43
C THR A 198 2.95 -16.63 6.94
N CYS A 199 3.47 -15.77 7.81
CA CYS A 199 3.76 -14.37 7.45
C CYS A 199 5.02 -14.19 6.62
N ALA A 200 6.10 -14.95 6.87
CA ALA A 200 7.42 -14.68 6.31
C ALA A 200 7.92 -15.73 5.29
N ILE A 201 7.47 -16.98 5.40
CA ILE A 201 7.90 -18.06 4.51
C ILE A 201 6.80 -18.38 3.50
N GLU A 202 5.59 -18.65 3.97
CA GLU A 202 4.43 -18.95 3.12
C GLU A 202 4.08 -17.78 2.21
N SER A 203 4.10 -16.54 2.70
CA SER A 203 3.86 -15.34 1.88
C SER A 203 4.85 -15.20 0.70
N ILE A 204 6.11 -15.60 0.89
CA ILE A 204 7.14 -15.59 -0.16
C ILE A 204 6.91 -16.73 -1.13
N LEU A 205 6.57 -17.92 -0.62
CA LEU A 205 6.31 -19.10 -1.45
C LEU A 205 5.04 -18.97 -2.31
N MET A 206 4.01 -18.32 -1.76
CA MET A 206 2.74 -18.09 -2.43
C MET A 206 2.75 -16.86 -3.33
N ARG A 207 3.81 -16.03 -3.28
CA ARG A 207 3.93 -14.82 -4.10
C ARG A 207 3.88 -15.20 -5.59
N ASN A 208 2.85 -14.69 -6.27
CA ASN A 208 2.57 -14.92 -7.69
C ASN A 208 2.40 -16.38 -8.09
N MET A 209 2.14 -17.29 -7.13
CA MET A 209 2.03 -18.72 -7.39
C MET A 209 0.98 -19.04 -8.46
N THR A 210 -0.10 -18.27 -8.52
CA THR A 210 -1.13 -18.39 -9.58
C THR A 210 -0.61 -18.12 -10.99
N ALA A 211 0.41 -17.28 -11.14
CA ALA A 211 0.99 -16.93 -12.43
C ALA A 211 2.09 -17.92 -12.87
N TRP A 212 2.93 -18.39 -11.94
CA TRP A 212 4.10 -19.20 -12.29
C TRP A 212 3.96 -20.70 -12.06
N PHE A 213 3.09 -21.14 -11.14
CA PHE A 213 3.04 -22.55 -10.73
C PHE A 213 2.63 -23.49 -11.87
N GLY A 214 1.67 -23.07 -12.70
CA GLY A 214 1.21 -23.84 -13.87
C GLY A 214 2.32 -24.12 -14.90
N ASN A 215 3.24 -23.17 -15.06
CA ASN A 215 4.35 -23.21 -16.02
C ASN A 215 5.70 -23.57 -15.39
N SER A 216 5.71 -23.99 -14.12
CA SER A 216 6.94 -24.35 -13.38
C SER A 216 7.47 -25.73 -13.75
N THR A 217 8.79 -25.89 -13.78
CA THR A 217 9.44 -27.18 -14.05
C THR A 217 9.32 -28.12 -12.83
N LYS A 218 9.54 -29.42 -13.05
CA LYS A 218 9.61 -30.41 -11.95
C LYS A 218 10.69 -30.05 -10.92
N GLN A 219 11.81 -29.47 -11.37
CA GLN A 219 12.91 -29.05 -10.52
C GLN A 219 12.53 -27.85 -9.63
N ASP A 220 11.79 -26.87 -10.18
CA ASP A 220 11.28 -25.72 -9.42
C ASP A 220 10.33 -26.16 -8.31
N ARG A 221 9.39 -27.06 -8.64
CA ARG A 221 8.44 -27.62 -7.66
C ARG A 221 9.17 -28.37 -6.55
N GLN A 222 10.21 -29.13 -6.89
CA GLN A 222 11.06 -29.81 -5.89
C GLN A 222 11.87 -28.83 -5.04
N ALA A 223 12.33 -27.70 -5.58
CA ALA A 223 13.04 -26.67 -4.82
C ALA A 223 12.13 -26.02 -3.76
N VAL A 224 10.88 -25.70 -4.12
CA VAL A 224 9.87 -25.16 -3.20
C VAL A 224 9.45 -26.20 -2.16
N GLN A 225 9.18 -27.44 -2.57
CA GLN A 225 8.85 -28.53 -1.63
C GLN A 225 9.96 -28.76 -0.59
N ARG A 226 11.24 -28.64 -0.96
CA ARG A 226 12.35 -28.75 0.00
C ARG A 226 12.33 -27.65 1.07
N VAL A 227 11.91 -26.44 0.71
CA VAL A 227 11.76 -25.33 1.66
C VAL A 227 10.59 -25.63 2.61
N VAL A 228 9.45 -26.06 2.09
CA VAL A 228 8.28 -26.42 2.89
C VAL A 228 8.61 -27.53 3.88
N ARG A 229 9.19 -28.65 3.43
CA ARG A 229 9.59 -29.77 4.31
C ARG A 229 10.58 -29.34 5.39
N SER A 230 11.55 -28.49 5.05
CA SER A 230 12.51 -27.95 6.03
C SER A 230 11.79 -27.08 7.06
N ALA A 231 10.83 -26.25 6.66
CA ALA A 231 10.05 -25.46 7.60
C ALA A 231 9.14 -26.32 8.48
N GLU A 232 8.46 -27.31 7.92
CA GLU A 232 7.62 -28.28 8.66
C GLU A 232 8.43 -29.04 9.71
N HIS A 233 9.62 -29.52 9.36
CA HIS A 233 10.52 -30.15 10.32
C HIS A 233 10.93 -29.19 11.45
N ASN A 234 11.11 -27.90 11.16
CA ASN A 234 11.41 -26.89 12.19
C ASN A 234 10.19 -26.49 13.06
N LEU A 235 8.97 -26.64 12.55
CA LEU A 235 7.73 -26.33 13.27
C LEU A 235 7.24 -27.50 14.14
N TYR A 236 7.35 -28.72 13.63
CA TYR A 236 6.69 -29.90 14.18
C TYR A 236 7.66 -30.99 14.63
N GLY A 237 8.95 -30.90 14.29
CA GLY A 237 9.97 -31.83 14.78
C GLY A 237 9.71 -33.28 14.41
N THR A 238 9.10 -33.57 13.25
CA THR A 238 8.97 -34.95 12.78
C THR A 238 10.35 -35.48 12.37
N SER A 239 10.70 -36.63 12.96
CA SER A 239 11.93 -37.42 12.78
C SER A 239 12.31 -37.66 11.33
#